data_AF-A0A9D6T897-F1
#
_entry.id   AF-A0A9D6T897-F1
#
_cell.length_a   1.000
_cell.length_b   1.000
_cell.length_c   1.000
_cell.angle_alpha   90.00
_cell.angle_beta   90.00
_cell.angle_gamma   90.00
#
_symmetry.space_group_name_H-M   'P 1'
#
loop_
_entity.id
_entity.type
_entity.pdbx_description
1 polymer ?
#
loop_
_entity_poly.entity_id
_entity_poly.type
_entity_poly.pdbx_seq_one_letter_code
_entity_poly.pdbx_strand_id
1 'polypeptide(L)'
;MRLTRSTLALSLLAVIAVLAVALRPAAQETEEPGSSKVADSELQTFIAVYSAMQMDHDLTIERAVEPYHMSVDAFRQLERRVQAEQRLVDKARQALLVQAQGRAVLGEAPTPTPSPTPTAVPPPRRQHTRKR
;
A
#
# COMPACT_ATOMS: atom_id res chain seq x y z
N MET A 1 43.56 46.65 41.07
CA MET A 1 44.16 45.50 41.80
C MET A 1 43.40 44.23 41.41
N ARG A 2 44.14 43.23 40.88
CA ARG A 2 43.94 41.76 40.96
C ARG A 2 42.54 41.23 40.56
N LEU A 3 42.31 40.72 39.35
CA LEU A 3 42.77 39.43 38.78
C LEU A 3 42.55 38.24 39.73
N THR A 4 41.58 37.35 39.46
CA THR A 4 41.79 35.92 39.13
C THR A 4 40.55 35.02 39.22
N ARG A 5 40.45 34.10 38.23
CA ARG A 5 39.99 32.68 38.29
C ARG A 5 38.48 32.36 38.28
N SER A 6 37.99 31.91 37.11
CA SER A 6 37.31 30.60 36.99
C SER A 6 37.13 30.19 35.53
N THR A 7 38.21 29.70 34.93
CA THR A 7 38.20 28.91 33.70
C THR A 7 37.91 27.46 34.07
N LEU A 8 36.64 27.06 34.21
CA LEU A 8 36.30 25.64 34.43
C LEU A 8 34.82 25.34 34.14
N ALA A 9 34.35 25.62 32.93
CA ALA A 9 33.00 25.22 32.51
C ALA A 9 32.89 24.94 30.99
N LEU A 10 33.99 24.60 30.30
CA LEU A 10 33.97 24.38 28.85
C LEU A 10 34.22 22.93 28.41
N SER A 11 34.47 21.99 29.33
CA SER A 11 34.91 20.63 28.98
C SER A 11 33.86 19.52 29.18
N LEU A 12 32.60 19.84 29.49
CA LEU A 12 31.55 18.82 29.66
C LEU A 12 30.47 18.82 28.56
N LEU A 13 30.55 19.70 27.56
CA LEU A 13 29.52 19.84 26.52
C LEU A 13 29.87 19.12 25.20
N ALA A 14 31.09 18.58 25.08
CA ALA A 14 31.54 17.93 23.84
C ALA A 14 31.17 16.43 23.75
N VAL A 15 30.80 15.77 24.85
CA VAL A 15 30.46 14.33 24.84
C VAL A 15 28.98 14.08 24.53
N ILE A 16 28.10 15.08 24.75
CA ILE A 16 26.66 14.94 24.49
C ILE A 16 26.33 15.04 22.98
N ALA A 17 27.17 15.73 22.20
CA ALA A 17 26.92 15.94 20.77
C ALA A 17 27.01 14.66 19.92
N VAL A 18 27.74 13.62 20.37
CA VAL A 18 27.88 12.36 19.61
C VAL A 18 26.76 11.36 19.95
N LEU A 19 26.19 11.40 21.16
CA LEU A 19 25.13 10.46 21.55
C LEU A 19 23.73 10.86 21.06
N ALA A 20 23.53 12.13 20.69
CA ALA A 20 22.27 12.63 20.14
C ALA A 20 22.05 12.30 18.64
N VAL A 21 23.02 11.69 17.95
CA VAL A 21 22.85 11.27 16.54
C VAL A 21 22.16 9.90 16.42
N ALA A 22 22.13 9.09 17.48
CA ALA A 22 21.51 7.75 17.47
C ALA A 22 19.98 7.78 17.68
N LEU A 23 19.42 8.87 18.18
CA LEU A 23 17.97 9.10 18.24
C LEU A 23 17.59 10.18 17.22
N ARG A 24 17.89 9.98 15.93
CA ARG A 24 17.21 10.76 14.88
C ARG A 24 15.72 10.40 14.92
N PRO A 25 14.82 11.26 15.41
CA PRO A 25 13.45 11.17 14.96
C PRO A 25 13.49 11.49 13.47
N ALA A 26 12.66 10.82 12.70
CA ALA A 26 12.54 11.02 11.26
C ALA A 26 12.67 12.51 10.91
N ALA A 27 13.52 12.80 9.93
CA ALA A 27 13.63 14.10 9.31
C ALA A 27 12.23 14.73 9.21
N GLN A 28 12.08 15.90 9.81
CA GLN A 28 10.97 16.79 9.50
C GLN A 28 11.15 17.19 8.03
N GLU A 29 10.62 16.38 7.12
CA GLU A 29 10.23 16.89 5.82
C GLU A 29 9.07 17.83 6.11
N THR A 30 9.40 19.12 6.07
CA THR A 30 8.46 20.20 5.95
C THR A 30 7.44 19.78 4.90
N GLU A 31 6.23 19.44 5.33
CA GLU A 31 5.06 19.38 4.48
C GLU A 31 4.84 20.80 3.96
N GLU A 32 5.53 21.15 2.87
CA GLU A 32 4.92 22.07 1.93
C GLU A 32 3.55 21.47 1.60
N PRO A 33 2.43 22.18 1.82
CA PRO A 33 1.15 21.78 1.26
C PRO A 33 1.21 22.07 -0.24
N GLY A 34 2.12 21.38 -0.93
CA GLY A 34 2.13 21.28 -2.37
C GLY A 34 0.84 20.61 -2.73
N SER A 35 -0.12 21.45 -3.12
CA SER A 35 -1.45 21.17 -3.66
C SER A 35 -1.44 19.89 -4.50
N SER A 36 -1.52 18.73 -3.83
CA SER A 36 -1.77 17.48 -4.52
C SER A 36 -3.16 17.66 -5.12
N LYS A 37 -3.29 17.43 -6.42
CA LYS A 37 -4.56 17.64 -7.12
C LYS A 37 -5.66 16.69 -6.61
N VAL A 38 -5.24 15.71 -5.82
CA VAL A 38 -6.06 14.75 -5.09
C VAL A 38 -5.91 15.03 -3.61
N ALA A 39 -7.02 15.18 -2.90
CA ALA A 39 -7.01 15.30 -1.44
C ALA A 39 -6.66 13.94 -0.79
N ASP A 40 -6.04 13.96 0.39
CA ASP A 40 -5.68 12.71 1.08
C ASP A 40 -6.89 11.81 1.38
N SER A 41 -8.06 12.41 1.65
CA SER A 41 -9.33 11.68 1.82
C SER A 41 -9.79 10.96 0.54
N GLU A 42 -9.57 11.56 -0.63
CA GLU A 42 -9.85 10.93 -1.91
C GLU A 42 -8.86 9.78 -2.17
N LEU A 43 -7.59 9.97 -1.87
CA LEU A 43 -6.58 8.90 -1.97
C LEU A 43 -6.92 7.71 -1.04
N GLN A 44 -7.38 8.00 0.18
CA GLN A 44 -7.85 6.95 1.10
C GLN A 44 -9.06 6.21 0.53
N THR A 45 -10.01 6.90 -0.09
CA THR A 45 -11.16 6.28 -0.76
C THR A 45 -10.69 5.36 -1.89
N PHE A 46 -9.74 5.80 -2.72
CA PHE A 46 -9.12 4.97 -3.76
C PHE A 46 -8.51 3.70 -3.18
N ILE A 47 -7.70 3.82 -2.12
CA ILE A 47 -7.06 2.67 -1.46
C ILE A 47 -8.11 1.72 -0.90
N ALA A 48 -9.17 2.24 -0.26
CA ALA A 48 -10.20 1.43 0.37
C ALA A 48 -11.02 0.64 -0.66
N VAL A 49 -11.41 1.26 -1.78
CA VAL A 49 -12.13 0.60 -2.88
C VAL A 49 -11.29 -0.55 -3.46
N TYR A 50 -10.02 -0.29 -3.78
CA TYR A 50 -9.14 -1.33 -4.30
C TYR A 50 -8.83 -2.42 -3.28
N SER A 51 -8.69 -2.06 -2.00
CA SER A 51 -8.50 -3.03 -0.92
C SER A 51 -9.71 -3.95 -0.76
N ALA A 52 -10.93 -3.41 -0.84
CA ALA A 52 -12.16 -4.18 -0.78
C ALA A 52 -12.27 -5.15 -1.96
N MET A 53 -11.97 -4.70 -3.18
CA MET A 53 -11.95 -5.55 -4.38
C MET A 53 -10.84 -6.61 -4.35
N GLN A 54 -9.74 -6.35 -3.64
CA GLN A 54 -8.70 -7.36 -3.41
C GLN A 54 -9.15 -8.42 -2.39
N MET A 55 -10.05 -8.08 -1.46
CA MET A 55 -10.64 -9.05 -0.52
C MET A 55 -11.73 -9.88 -1.15
N ASP A 56 -12.60 -9.22 -1.92
CA ASP A 56 -13.73 -9.83 -2.60
C ASP A 56 -13.58 -9.56 -4.11
N HIS A 57 -13.07 -10.55 -4.83
CA HIS A 57 -12.85 -10.45 -6.27
C HIS A 57 -14.15 -10.44 -7.08
N ASP A 58 -15.29 -10.80 -6.48
CA ASP A 58 -16.61 -10.68 -7.09
C ASP A 58 -17.20 -9.28 -6.88
N LEU A 59 -16.57 -8.44 -6.05
CA LEU A 59 -16.99 -7.07 -5.80
C LEU A 59 -16.70 -6.17 -7.01
N THR A 60 -17.76 -5.64 -7.58
CA THR A 60 -17.70 -4.65 -8.66
C THR A 60 -17.33 -3.26 -8.11
N ILE A 61 -16.75 -2.41 -8.96
CA ILE A 61 -16.40 -1.03 -8.60
C ILE A 61 -17.65 -0.27 -8.17
N GLU A 62 -18.77 -0.47 -8.89
CA GLU A 62 -20.09 0.09 -8.60
C GLU A 62 -20.50 -0.14 -7.13
N ARG A 63 -20.37 -1.39 -6.66
CA ARG A 63 -20.68 -1.77 -5.27
C ARG A 63 -19.64 -1.26 -4.28
N ALA A 64 -18.36 -1.24 -4.66
CA ALA A 64 -17.28 -0.81 -3.80
C ALA A 64 -17.31 0.70 -3.51
N VAL A 65 -17.82 1.53 -4.43
CA VAL A 65 -17.90 2.99 -4.28
C VAL A 65 -19.20 3.47 -3.61
N GLU A 66 -20.22 2.60 -3.55
CA GLU A 66 -21.54 2.89 -2.98
C GLU A 66 -21.47 3.44 -1.53
N PRO A 67 -20.66 2.86 -0.60
CA PRO A 67 -20.55 3.36 0.77
C PRO A 67 -19.97 4.78 0.87
N TYR A 68 -19.27 5.22 -0.17
CA TYR A 68 -18.63 6.54 -0.24
C TYR A 68 -19.51 7.57 -0.96
N HIS A 69 -20.75 7.22 -1.30
CA HIS A 69 -21.69 8.06 -2.04
C HIS A 69 -21.10 8.66 -3.32
N MET A 70 -20.22 7.90 -3.98
CA MET A 70 -19.50 8.32 -5.17
C MET A 70 -20.00 7.55 -6.40
N SER A 71 -20.16 8.22 -7.54
CA SER A 71 -20.47 7.55 -8.79
C SER A 71 -19.22 6.87 -9.38
N VAL A 72 -19.42 5.85 -10.21
CA VAL A 72 -18.32 5.18 -10.90
C VAL A 72 -17.53 6.18 -11.75
N ASP A 73 -18.19 7.09 -12.47
CA ASP A 73 -17.50 8.10 -13.27
C ASP A 73 -16.62 9.05 -12.44
N ALA A 74 -17.10 9.45 -11.26
CA ALA A 74 -16.32 10.26 -10.32
C ALA A 74 -15.10 9.47 -9.80
N PHE A 75 -15.30 8.18 -9.49
CA PHE A 75 -14.21 7.30 -9.13
C PHE A 75 -13.19 7.14 -10.27
N ARG A 76 -13.62 6.93 -11.52
CA ARG A 76 -12.72 6.87 -12.69
C ARG A 76 -11.92 8.16 -12.88
N GLN A 77 -12.53 9.32 -12.60
CA GLN A 77 -11.81 10.60 -12.62
C GLN A 77 -10.75 10.67 -11.52
N LEU A 78 -11.08 10.20 -10.31
CA LEU A 78 -10.12 10.05 -9.23
C LEU A 78 -8.96 9.12 -9.62
N GLU A 79 -9.24 7.95 -10.21
CA GLU A 79 -8.19 7.04 -10.69
C GLU A 79 -7.23 7.73 -11.65
N ARG A 80 -7.75 8.47 -12.63
CA ARG A 80 -6.91 9.21 -13.59
C ARG A 80 -6.05 10.27 -12.91
N ARG A 81 -6.57 10.97 -11.90
CA ARG A 81 -5.81 11.96 -11.14
C ARG A 81 -4.70 11.31 -10.31
N VAL A 82 -5.01 10.20 -9.63
CA VAL A 82 -4.02 9.43 -8.86
C VAL A 82 -2.93 8.90 -9.80
N GLN A 83 -3.30 8.33 -10.95
CA GLN A 83 -2.35 7.79 -11.93
C GLN A 83 -1.49 8.86 -12.61
N ALA A 84 -1.97 10.11 -12.70
CA ALA A 84 -1.20 11.21 -13.24
C ALA A 84 -0.03 11.61 -12.34
N GLU A 85 -0.10 11.29 -11.04
CA GLU A 85 0.91 11.65 -10.04
C GLU A 85 1.63 10.40 -9.50
N GLN A 86 2.85 10.15 -9.99
CA GLN A 86 3.62 8.96 -9.61
C GLN A 86 3.77 8.78 -8.08
N ARG A 87 3.95 9.89 -7.35
CA ARG A 87 4.05 9.87 -5.88
C ARG A 87 2.79 9.33 -5.21
N LEU A 88 1.61 9.62 -5.74
CA LEU A 88 0.34 9.11 -5.22
C LEU A 88 0.16 7.63 -5.53
N VAL A 89 0.57 7.19 -6.73
CA VAL A 89 0.58 5.78 -7.11
C VAL A 89 1.48 4.97 -6.16
N ASP A 90 2.68 5.46 -5.88
CA ASP A 90 3.62 4.77 -4.99
C ASP A 90 3.08 4.72 -3.55
N LYS A 91 2.47 5.81 -3.06
CA LYS A 91 1.77 5.83 -1.77
C LYS A 91 0.63 4.81 -1.71
N ALA A 92 -0.23 4.77 -2.72
CA ALA A 92 -1.35 3.83 -2.78
C ALA A 92 -0.87 2.37 -2.83
N ARG A 93 0.17 2.09 -3.64
CA ARG A 93 0.79 0.76 -3.70
C ARG A 93 1.34 0.34 -2.34
N GLN A 94 2.09 1.23 -1.68
CA GLN A 94 2.66 0.94 -0.37
C GLN A 94 1.56 0.66 0.67
N ALA A 95 0.49 1.45 0.68
CA ALA A 95 -0.65 1.25 1.57
C ALA A 95 -1.34 -0.11 1.34
N LEU A 96 -1.59 -0.48 0.08
CA LEU A 96 -2.19 -1.77 -0.27
C LEU A 96 -1.30 -2.94 0.13
N LEU A 97 0.02 -2.84 -0.07
CA LEU A 97 0.97 -3.87 0.36
C LEU A 97 1.00 -4.04 1.88
N VAL A 98 1.01 -2.94 2.64
CA VAL A 98 0.98 -2.99 4.10
C VAL A 98 -0.31 -3.64 4.61
N GLN A 99 -1.46 -3.31 4.01
CA GLN A 99 -2.73 -3.94 4.36
C GLN A 99 -2.75 -5.45 4.06
N ALA A 100 -2.26 -5.84 2.89
CA ALA A 100 -2.17 -7.25 2.51
C ALA A 100 -1.24 -8.04 3.47
N GLN A 101 -0.09 -7.46 3.83
CA GLN A 101 0.83 -8.07 4.80
C GLN A 101 0.21 -8.17 6.20
N GLY A 102 -0.48 -7.13 6.66
CA GLY A 102 -1.19 -7.15 7.94
C GLY A 102 -2.22 -8.28 8.02
N ARG A 103 -2.95 -8.53 6.94
CA ARG A 103 -3.91 -9.65 6.86
C ARG A 103 -3.23 -11.02 6.86
N ALA A 104 -2.13 -11.16 6.12
CA ALA A 104 -1.36 -12.41 6.10
C ALA A 104 -0.83 -12.80 7.49
N VAL A 105 -0.43 -11.81 8.30
CA VAL A 105 -0.01 -12.02 9.69
C VAL A 105 -1.19 -12.39 10.60
N LEU A 106 -2.38 -11.85 10.33
CA LEU A 106 -3.61 -12.14 11.09
C LEU A 106 -4.29 -13.45 10.67
N GLY A 107 -3.74 -14.18 9.69
CA GLY A 107 -4.23 -15.50 9.30
C GLY A 107 -5.50 -15.50 8.43
N GLU A 108 -5.97 -14.33 7.98
CA GLU A 108 -6.95 -14.24 6.88
C GLU A 108 -6.24 -14.52 5.56
N ALA A 109 -5.90 -15.78 5.31
CA ALA A 109 -5.49 -16.21 3.99
C ALA A 109 -6.74 -16.27 3.09
N PRO A 110 -6.88 -15.44 2.04
CA PRO A 110 -7.72 -15.85 0.93
C PRO A 110 -7.07 -17.12 0.42
N THR A 111 -7.72 -18.26 0.63
CA THR A 111 -7.19 -19.52 0.14
C THR A 111 -7.31 -19.45 -1.38
N PRO A 112 -6.23 -19.31 -2.18
CA PRO A 112 -6.35 -19.71 -3.57
C PRO A 112 -6.52 -21.22 -3.47
N THR A 113 -7.74 -21.74 -3.64
CA THR A 113 -7.87 -23.14 -4.00
C THR A 113 -7.25 -23.24 -5.40
N PRO A 114 -6.05 -23.82 -5.60
CA PRO A 114 -5.71 -24.27 -6.94
C PRO A 114 -6.75 -25.34 -7.26
N SER A 115 -7.69 -25.04 -8.16
CA SER A 115 -8.55 -26.07 -8.73
C SER A 115 -7.62 -27.06 -9.44
N PRO A 116 -7.42 -28.31 -8.94
CA PRO A 116 -6.72 -29.29 -9.74
C PRO A 116 -7.62 -29.57 -10.94
N THR A 117 -7.14 -29.16 -12.11
CA THR A 117 -7.69 -29.53 -13.41
C THR A 117 -8.01 -31.03 -13.39
N PRO A 118 -9.28 -31.47 -13.56
CA PRO A 118 -9.54 -32.88 -13.78
C PRO A 118 -8.95 -33.23 -15.15
N THR A 119 -7.84 -33.96 -15.13
CA THR A 119 -7.26 -34.62 -16.31
C THR A 119 -8.36 -35.42 -16.99
N ALA A 120 -8.91 -34.87 -18.07
CA ALA A 120 -9.81 -35.58 -18.97
C ALA A 120 -9.01 -36.71 -19.63
N VAL A 121 -9.14 -37.92 -19.08
CA VAL A 121 -8.73 -39.16 -19.75
C VAL A 121 -9.58 -39.29 -21.02
N PRO A 122 -8.99 -39.30 -22.23
CA PRO A 122 -9.77 -39.53 -23.44
C PRO A 122 -10.25 -40.99 -23.48
N PRO A 123 -11.52 -41.26 -23.84
CA PRO A 123 -12.01 -42.64 -23.98
C PRO A 123 -11.35 -43.34 -25.17
N PRO A 124 -11.05 -44.66 -25.08
CA PRO A 124 -10.53 -45.41 -26.22
C PRO A 124 -11.57 -45.47 -27.33
N ARG A 125 -11.23 -44.87 -28.47
CA ARG A 125 -12.03 -44.86 -29.70
C ARG A 125 -12.22 -46.30 -30.21
N ARG A 126 -13.42 -46.85 -29.99
CA ARG A 126 -13.91 -48.01 -30.74
C ARG A 126 -13.87 -47.68 -32.24
N GLN A 127 -12.96 -48.32 -32.99
CA GLN A 127 -13.08 -48.44 -34.44
C GLN A 127 -13.35 -49.91 -34.78
N HIS A 128 -14.63 -50.24 -34.87
CA HIS A 128 -15.10 -51.31 -35.74
C HIS A 128 -15.20 -50.73 -37.16
N THR A 129 -14.42 -51.26 -38.11
CA THR A 129 -14.74 -51.37 -39.55
C THR A 129 -13.62 -52.19 -40.18
N ARG A 130 -13.84 -53.42 -40.68
CA ARG A 130 -14.56 -53.88 -41.88
C ARG A 130 -13.57 -54.18 -43.02
N LYS A 131 -13.42 -55.49 -43.30
CA LYS A 131 -13.07 -56.18 -44.56
C LYS A 131 -11.82 -55.75 -45.35
N ARG A 132 -10.95 -56.74 -45.62
CA ARG A 132 -10.76 -57.27 -46.98
C ARG A 132 -10.49 -58.77 -46.90
#